data_AF-A0A8X6VJ34-F1
#
_entry.id   AF-A0A8X6VJ34-F1
#
_cell.length_a   1.000
_cell.length_b   1.000
_cell.length_c   1.000
_cell.angle_alpha   90.00
_cell.angle_beta   90.00
_cell.angle_gamma   90.00
#
_symmetry.space_group_name_H-M   'P 1'
#
loop_
_entity.id
_entity.type
_entity.pdbx_description
1 polymer ?
#
loop_
_entity_poly.entity_id
_entity_poly.type
_entity_poly.pdbx_seq_one_letter_code
_entity_poly.pdbx_strand_id
1 'polypeptide(L)'
;MNLESPRVSSPAFGNDSKMMVINRRSTASDMSRQLSSDTGTTVSRQTVYRRLGHIGLNARRSVGCVPLTASHCRLRLTWSREHALWTPQ
;
A
#
# COMPACT_ATOMS: atom_id res chain seq x y z
N MET A 1 -14.51 9.26 -37.17
CA MET A 1 -13.67 8.14 -36.70
C MET A 1 -13.99 7.92 -35.22
N ASN A 2 -14.85 6.96 -34.93
CA ASN A 2 -15.25 6.63 -33.56
C ASN A 2 -14.16 5.75 -32.94
N LEU A 3 -13.35 6.33 -32.06
CA LEU A 3 -12.38 5.57 -31.27
C LEU A 3 -13.09 5.05 -30.02
N GLU A 4 -13.94 4.03 -30.20
CA GLU A 4 -14.41 3.26 -29.06
C GLU A 4 -13.20 2.61 -28.39
N SER A 5 -12.83 3.18 -27.25
CA SER A 5 -11.80 2.58 -26.39
C SER A 5 -12.37 1.27 -25.86
N PRO A 6 -11.68 0.12 -26.05
CA PRO A 6 -12.15 -1.13 -25.51
C PRO A 6 -12.19 -1.00 -23.99
N ARG A 7 -13.36 -1.22 -23.37
CA ARG A 7 -13.48 -1.40 -21.93
C ARG A 7 -12.73 -2.68 -21.55
N VAL A 8 -11.44 -2.54 -21.28
CA VAL A 8 -10.60 -3.60 -20.72
C VAL A 8 -11.04 -3.86 -19.28
N SER A 9 -12.02 -4.74 -19.12
CA SER A 9 -12.07 -5.60 -17.93
C SER A 9 -11.18 -6.80 -18.21
N SER A 10 -9.86 -6.61 -18.12
CA SER A 10 -8.91 -7.73 -18.11
C SER A 10 -9.07 -8.51 -16.80
N PRO A 11 -9.05 -9.86 -16.79
CA PRO A 11 -9.21 -10.66 -15.57
C PRO A 11 -7.98 -10.60 -14.63
N ALA A 12 -6.90 -9.93 -15.03
CA ALA A 12 -5.62 -9.91 -14.31
C ALA A 12 -5.63 -9.12 -12.98
N PHE A 13 -6.73 -8.47 -12.62
CA PHE A 13 -6.76 -7.45 -11.55
C PHE A 13 -7.06 -7.98 -10.14
N GLY A 14 -7.23 -9.29 -9.95
CA GLY A 14 -7.61 -9.87 -8.64
C GLY A 14 -6.51 -9.76 -7.57
N ASN A 15 -5.25 -9.90 -7.98
CA ASN A 15 -4.07 -9.92 -7.10
C ASN A 15 -3.53 -8.51 -6.74
N ASP A 16 -3.86 -7.48 -7.53
CA ASP A 16 -3.40 -6.09 -7.33
C ASP A 16 -3.94 -5.48 -6.02
N SER A 17 -5.13 -5.89 -5.59
CA SER A 17 -5.74 -5.39 -4.36
C SER A 17 -4.88 -5.71 -3.14
N LYS A 18 -4.20 -6.86 -3.14
CA LYS A 18 -3.32 -7.29 -2.04
C LYS A 18 -2.08 -6.41 -1.93
N MET A 19 -1.44 -6.07 -3.05
CA MET A 19 -0.29 -5.13 -3.03
C MET A 19 -0.70 -3.74 -2.55
N MET A 20 -1.89 -3.25 -2.93
CA MET A 20 -2.40 -1.94 -2.49
C MET A 20 -2.63 -1.88 -0.98
N VAL A 21 -3.05 -2.98 -0.34
CA VAL A 21 -3.33 -3.04 1.09
C VAL A 21 -2.06 -3.26 1.93
N ILE A 22 -1.15 -4.12 1.47
CA ILE A 22 0.07 -4.46 2.21
C ILE A 22 1.06 -3.28 2.22
N ASN A 23 1.16 -2.54 1.12
CA ASN A 23 2.18 -1.52 0.94
C ASN A 23 1.69 -0.11 1.32
N ARG A 24 1.40 0.08 2.61
CA ARG A 24 0.77 1.31 3.17
C ARG A 24 1.48 2.64 2.84
N ARG A 25 2.74 2.59 2.41
CA ARG A 25 3.60 3.75 2.14
C ARG A 25 3.77 4.03 0.65
N SER A 26 3.36 3.13 -0.23
CA SER A 26 3.51 3.28 -1.67
C SER A 26 2.61 4.39 -2.19
N THR A 27 3.13 5.21 -3.10
CA THR A 27 2.34 6.25 -3.78
C THR A 27 1.61 5.68 -4.99
N ALA A 28 0.65 6.45 -5.53
CA ALA A 28 -0.02 6.08 -6.78
C ALA A 28 0.96 5.94 -7.97
N SER A 29 2.09 6.65 -7.94
CA SER A 29 3.17 6.53 -8.94
C SER A 29 3.95 5.23 -8.78
N ASP A 30 4.23 4.81 -7.54
CA ASP A 30 4.91 3.54 -7.28
C ASP A 30 4.03 2.36 -7.70
N MET A 31 2.75 2.42 -7.36
CA MET A 31 1.76 1.43 -7.77
C MET A 31 1.59 1.38 -9.30
N SER A 32 1.54 2.54 -9.96
CA SER A 32 1.47 2.63 -11.42
C SER A 32 2.67 1.94 -12.08
N ARG A 33 3.89 2.18 -11.59
CA ARG A 33 5.10 1.52 -12.09
C ARG A 33 5.05 0.02 -11.89
N GLN A 34 4.72 -0.43 -10.68
CA GLN A 34 4.67 -1.85 -10.35
C GLN A 34 3.62 -2.59 -11.19
N LEU A 35 2.41 -2.05 -11.29
CA LEU A 35 1.35 -2.64 -12.13
C LEU A 35 1.71 -2.67 -13.60
N SER A 36 2.41 -1.64 -14.08
CA SER A 36 2.85 -1.58 -15.49
C SER A 36 3.91 -2.62 -15.80
N SER A 37 4.85 -2.83 -14.89
CA SER A 37 5.87 -3.88 -15.00
C SER A 37 5.25 -5.27 -14.94
N ASP A 38 4.32 -5.51 -14.02
CA ASP A 38 3.74 -6.84 -13.80
C ASP A 38 2.76 -7.24 -14.92
N THR A 39 2.01 -6.29 -15.47
CA THR A 39 0.98 -6.55 -16.49
C THR A 39 1.51 -6.34 -17.91
N GLY A 40 2.70 -5.73 -18.08
CA GLY A 40 3.23 -5.32 -19.37
C GLY A 40 2.39 -4.25 -20.09
N THR A 41 1.50 -3.57 -19.36
CA THR A 41 0.60 -2.53 -19.90
C THR A 41 0.76 -1.25 -19.12
N THR A 42 0.81 -0.11 -19.79
CA THR A 42 0.97 1.19 -19.11
C THR A 42 -0.26 1.52 -18.28
N VAL A 43 -0.14 1.47 -16.96
CA VAL A 43 -1.19 1.85 -16.01
C VAL A 43 -0.93 3.28 -15.55
N SER A 44 -1.87 4.19 -15.82
CA SER A 44 -1.76 5.58 -15.37
C SER A 44 -2.10 5.74 -13.89
N ARG A 45 -1.59 6.83 -13.27
CA ARG A 45 -1.96 7.22 -11.89
C ARG A 45 -3.47 7.38 -11.70
N GLN A 46 -4.17 7.88 -12.74
CA GLN A 46 -5.63 8.08 -12.68
C GLN A 46 -6.36 6.75 -12.53
N THR A 47 -5.91 5.72 -13.24
CA THR A 47 -6.46 4.37 -13.11
C THR A 47 -6.24 3.81 -11.72
N VAL A 48 -5.05 4.03 -11.13
CA VAL A 48 -4.75 3.64 -9.75
C VAL A 48 -5.71 4.33 -8.76
N TYR A 49 -5.93 5.64 -8.88
CA TYR A 49 -6.87 6.36 -8.00
C TYR A 49 -8.30 5.81 -8.07
N ARG A 50 -8.80 5.53 -9.28
CA ARG A 50 -10.15 4.94 -9.46
C ARG A 50 -10.25 3.57 -8.77
N ARG A 51 -9.22 2.75 -8.89
CA ARG A 51 -9.16 1.43 -8.25
C ARG A 51 -9.09 1.52 -6.73
N LEU A 52 -8.24 2.40 -6.20
CA LEU A 52 -8.18 2.64 -4.76
C LEU A 52 -9.54 3.08 -4.21
N GLY A 53 -10.24 3.95 -4.93
CA GLY A 53 -11.61 4.36 -4.60
C GLY A 53 -12.61 3.20 -4.60
N HIS A 54 -12.55 2.31 -5.59
CA HIS A 54 -13.41 1.11 -5.61
C HIS A 54 -13.17 0.17 -4.43
N ILE A 55 -11.93 0.09 -3.93
CA ILE A 55 -11.55 -0.73 -2.77
C ILE A 55 -11.80 0.03 -1.44
N GLY A 56 -12.13 1.33 -1.50
CA GLY A 56 -12.31 2.17 -0.31
C GLY A 56 -11.00 2.60 0.36
N LEU A 57 -9.87 2.52 -0.34
CA LEU A 57 -8.58 2.97 0.14
C LEU A 57 -8.38 4.47 -0.15
N ASN A 58 -7.99 5.22 0.87
CA ASN A 58 -7.67 6.64 0.75
C ASN A 58 -6.25 6.94 1.24
N ALA A 59 -5.69 8.05 0.78
CA ALA A 59 -4.42 8.55 1.27
C ALA A 59 -4.50 8.84 2.77
N ARG A 60 -3.48 8.39 3.51
CA ARG A 60 -3.29 8.78 4.92
C ARG A 60 -2.23 9.86 4.98
N ARG A 61 -2.44 10.88 5.83
CA ARG A 61 -1.40 11.84 6.17
C ARG A 61 -0.28 11.09 6.91
N SER A 62 0.95 11.20 6.43
CA SER A 62 2.09 10.71 7.19
C SER A 62 2.18 11.52 8.49
N VAL A 63 1.90 10.87 9.61
CA VAL A 63 2.27 11.43 10.90
C VAL A 63 3.77 11.21 11.03
N GLY A 64 4.52 12.29 11.27
CA GLY A 64 5.96 12.23 11.44
C GLY A 64 6.31 11.22 12.52
N CYS A 65 6.80 10.05 12.11
CA CYS A 65 7.28 9.04 13.03
C CYS A 65 8.79 9.19 13.06
N VAL A 66 9.36 9.55 14.22
CA VAL A 66 10.81 9.61 14.40
C VAL A 66 11.36 8.22 14.10
N PRO A 67 12.20 8.06 13.06
CA PRO A 67 12.70 6.74 12.69
C PRO A 67 13.54 6.19 13.84
N LEU A 68 13.06 5.10 14.43
CA LEU A 68 13.81 4.35 15.42
C LEU A 68 14.88 3.54 14.69
N THR A 69 16.11 3.59 15.21
CA THR A 69 17.16 2.68 14.74
C THR A 69 16.79 1.24 15.10
N ALA A 70 17.35 0.27 14.38
CA ALA A 70 17.08 -1.16 14.62
C ALA A 70 17.39 -1.57 16.08
N SER A 71 18.42 -0.99 16.69
CA SER A 71 18.77 -1.21 18.10
C SER A 71 17.67 -0.72 19.04
N HIS A 72 17.12 0.47 18.78
CA HIS A 72 16.03 1.04 19.56
C HIS A 72 14.77 0.16 19.46
N CYS A 73 14.45 -0.34 18.25
CA CYS A 73 13.34 -1.28 18.07
C CYS A 73 13.50 -2.56 18.89
N ARG A 74 14.70 -3.16 18.89
CA ARG A 74 14.97 -4.38 19.68
C ARG A 74 14.82 -4.13 21.17
N LEU A 75 15.42 -3.05 21.69
CA LEU A 75 15.35 -2.73 23.11
C LEU A 75 13.90 -2.55 23.58
N ARG A 76 13.09 -1.77 22.83
CA ARG A 76 11.67 -1.57 23.16
C ARG A 76 10.87 -2.87 23.12
N LEU A 77 11.16 -3.74 22.17
CA LEU A 77 10.49 -5.03 22.06
C LEU A 77 10.84 -5.97 23.21
N THR A 78 12.12 -6.06 23.59
CA THR A 78 12.58 -6.84 24.74
C THR A 78 11.92 -6.34 26.02
N TRP A 79 11.99 -5.03 26.28
CA TRP A 79 11.36 -4.43 27.45
C TRP A 79 9.85 -4.70 27.50
N SER A 80 9.14 -4.54 26.38
CA SER A 80 7.69 -4.79 26.33
C SER A 80 7.33 -6.26 26.59
N ARG A 81 8.19 -7.21 26.19
CA ARG A 81 7.99 -8.64 26.45
C ARG A 81 8.23 -8.98 27.92
N GLU A 82 9.28 -8.44 28.52
CA GLU A 82 9.59 -8.62 29.94
C GLU A 82 8.48 -8.08 30.85
N HIS A 83 7.84 -6.98 30.45
CA HIS A 83 6.83 -6.29 31.23
C HIS A 83 5.39 -6.59 30.76
N ALA A 84 5.18 -7.64 29.95
CA ALA A 84 3.88 -7.94 29.35
C ALA A 84 2.79 -8.33 30.37
N LEU A 85 3.19 -8.83 31.54
CA LEU A 85 2.29 -9.27 32.63
C LEU A 85 2.32 -8.33 33.83
N TRP A 86 2.84 -7.11 33.66
CA TRP A 86 2.89 -6.16 34.76
C TRP A 86 1.47 -5.68 35.11
N THR A 87 0.98 -6.07 36.28
CA THR A 87 -0.20 -5.48 36.91
C THR A 87 0.20 -4.28 37.77
N PRO A 88 -0.34 -3.07 37.52
CA PRO A 88 -0.19 -1.98 38.47
C PRO A 88 -0.88 -2.35 39.79
N GLN A 89 -0.23 -2.07 40.93
CA GLN A 89 -0.79 -2.21 42.27
C GLN A 89 -1.96 -1.27 42.50
#